data_AF-A0A7J6PHU4-F1
#
_entry.id   AF-A0A7J6PHU4-F1
#
_cell.length_a   1.000
_cell.length_b   1.000
_cell.length_c   1.000
_cell.angle_alpha   90.00
_cell.angle_beta   90.00
_cell.angle_gamma   90.00
#
_symmetry.space_group_name_H-M   'P 1'
#
loop_
_entity.id
_entity.type
_entity.pdbx_description
1 polymer ?
#
loop_
_entity_poly.entity_id
_entity_poly.type
_entity_poly.pdbx_seq_one_letter_code
_entity_poly.pdbx_strand_id
1 'polypeptide(L)'
;MLHSDTVNHRLWSEKVDECKAEEKKWSKRFSKGFWIRAVVLCSLWYLLGLTAVHCMNSEVEVKSFDPFSILGIEVGATDAQIKKAYRKQSLVYHPDRNQGDPLANAKFIQISKAYQALTDEVAKANYEKYGNPDGPQTMKIGVGLPSFLLEQQNQVVVLIIFFLILLFVIPAGFIYYYQRQKLYAPNGVMVETLQFMGYYLTETTRVKNGPELLSCAAESRTMDSDLNDEAEMKPLIGAVQEPKKPQFDRPGVIRRNRILIEAHMQRLQDLMTPRLRAVTDTLVVRLVPVVQAMVEISAMREWLPTCMSMVELLRCLVQALDQRCNAMYQVPHFDGERARHATKNKPNTATAFKDFLNSDKTGKDRKGCADMNDQELADVEAFVQHVTKMSIETRVEVVDENEVVEGDIGTLVIKLNRENLQEGEAAGPVHAPYYPQAKFEEWWIFLLDGHSGRFLAMERYRSLEKEGEVKILFPIREAGKHQFMLQIMCDSYAGLDQRIPVEFTALKKDEVKREVIIHQEDVDIDLAPSLFQQMMGAEVDSDDEYESDDDDEDGKKPKPKVETPPSVSEQGD
;
A
#
# COMPACT_ATOMS: atom_id res chain seq x y z
N MET A 1 1.93 -9.08 -41.33
CA MET A 1 2.04 -7.71 -41.84
C MET A 1 1.69 -6.82 -40.67
N LEU A 2 2.68 -6.37 -39.89
CA LEU A 2 2.47 -5.37 -38.85
C LEU A 2 2.61 -4.01 -39.55
N HIS A 3 1.56 -3.18 -39.51
CA HIS A 3 1.54 -1.89 -40.19
C HIS A 3 2.11 -0.80 -39.27
N SER A 4 3.09 -0.06 -39.79
CA SER A 4 3.55 1.28 -39.40
C SER A 4 3.71 1.59 -37.89
N ASP A 5 4.76 1.05 -37.25
CA ASP A 5 5.19 1.40 -35.88
C ASP A 5 5.68 2.87 -35.71
N THR A 6 5.82 3.64 -36.79
CA THR A 6 6.42 4.99 -36.80
C THR A 6 5.64 6.05 -36.02
N VAL A 7 4.32 5.91 -35.90
CA VAL A 7 3.47 6.84 -35.15
C VAL A 7 3.52 6.56 -33.64
N ASN A 8 3.84 5.34 -33.22
CA ASN A 8 3.63 4.89 -31.85
C ASN A 8 4.80 5.17 -30.88
N HIS A 9 6.02 5.39 -31.39
CA HIS A 9 7.17 5.72 -30.52
C HIS A 9 7.11 7.14 -29.94
N ARG A 10 6.84 8.16 -30.78
CA ARG A 10 6.59 9.53 -30.29
C ARG A 10 5.39 9.59 -29.35
N LEU A 11 4.35 8.80 -29.66
CA LEU A 11 3.22 8.65 -28.76
C LEU A 11 3.62 8.05 -27.42
N TRP A 12 4.65 7.20 -27.30
CA TRP A 12 5.11 6.73 -25.98
C TRP A 12 5.82 7.81 -25.19
N SER A 13 6.76 8.56 -25.78
CA SER A 13 7.44 9.64 -25.06
C SER A 13 6.44 10.74 -24.65
N GLU A 14 5.55 11.12 -25.58
CA GLU A 14 4.46 12.06 -25.30
C GLU A 14 3.49 11.49 -24.27
N LYS A 15 3.16 10.19 -24.31
CA LYS A 15 2.29 9.54 -23.30
C LYS A 15 2.96 9.39 -21.95
N VAL A 16 4.26 9.16 -21.88
CA VAL A 16 5.00 9.16 -20.62
C VAL A 16 5.02 10.57 -20.04
N ASP A 17 5.25 11.58 -20.87
CA ASP A 17 5.20 12.97 -20.46
C ASP A 17 3.78 13.42 -20.12
N GLU A 18 2.76 12.93 -20.82
CA GLU A 18 1.34 13.13 -20.51
C GLU A 18 0.97 12.40 -19.24
N CYS A 19 1.41 11.17 -19.00
CA CYS A 19 1.19 10.43 -17.76
C CYS A 19 1.88 11.13 -16.59
N LYS A 20 3.14 11.55 -16.75
CA LYS A 20 3.88 12.36 -15.77
C LYS A 20 3.20 13.72 -15.55
N ALA A 21 2.74 14.37 -16.62
CA ALA A 21 2.00 15.63 -16.56
C ALA A 21 0.60 15.44 -15.98
N GLU A 22 -0.02 14.27 -16.16
CA GLU A 22 -1.31 13.89 -15.61
C GLU A 22 -1.22 13.55 -14.13
N GLU A 23 -0.15 12.90 -13.68
CA GLU A 23 0.19 12.73 -12.27
C GLU A 23 0.46 14.09 -11.62
N LYS A 24 1.13 14.98 -12.35
CA LYS A 24 1.36 16.38 -11.94
C LYS A 24 0.16 17.29 -12.17
N LYS A 25 -0.89 16.86 -12.90
CA LYS A 25 -2.04 17.71 -13.24
C LYS A 25 -2.79 17.99 -11.96
N TRP A 26 -2.82 19.28 -11.63
CA TRP A 26 -3.49 19.79 -10.45
C TRP A 26 -4.97 19.36 -10.41
N SER A 27 -5.61 19.16 -11.58
CA SER A 27 -7.00 18.69 -11.72
C SER A 27 -7.29 17.30 -11.16
N LYS A 28 -6.33 16.35 -11.10
CA LYS A 28 -6.54 15.04 -10.44
C LYS A 28 -6.59 15.17 -8.91
N ARG A 29 -6.01 16.23 -8.33
CA ARG A 29 -6.24 16.57 -6.92
C ARG A 29 -7.68 16.99 -6.68
N PHE A 30 -8.37 17.51 -7.70
CA PHE A 30 -9.78 17.91 -7.67
C PHE A 30 -10.75 16.79 -8.13
N SER A 31 -10.58 15.56 -7.62
CA SER A 31 -11.54 14.48 -7.89
C SER A 31 -12.95 14.84 -7.33
N LYS A 32 -13.99 14.10 -7.74
CA LYS A 32 -15.33 14.25 -7.12
C LYS A 32 -15.25 14.17 -5.58
N GLY A 33 -14.39 13.30 -5.06
CA GLY A 33 -14.14 13.20 -3.62
C GLY A 33 -13.44 14.42 -3.03
N PHE A 34 -12.53 15.07 -3.76
CA PHE A 34 -11.93 16.32 -3.33
C PHE A 34 -12.94 17.47 -3.30
N TRP A 35 -13.77 17.64 -4.34
CA TRP A 35 -14.78 18.70 -4.33
C TRP A 35 -15.79 18.52 -3.21
N ILE A 36 -16.20 17.28 -2.91
CA ILE A 36 -17.03 16.98 -1.74
C ILE A 36 -16.30 17.41 -0.46
N ARG A 37 -15.04 17.02 -0.27
CA ARG A 37 -14.24 17.39 0.91
C ARG A 37 -14.01 18.90 1.01
N ALA A 38 -13.78 19.58 -0.11
CA ALA A 38 -13.55 21.02 -0.19
C ALA A 38 -14.83 21.79 0.13
N VAL A 39 -15.98 21.35 -0.39
CA VAL A 39 -17.28 21.93 -0.04
C VAL A 39 -17.58 21.73 1.44
N VAL A 40 -17.31 20.54 2.00
CA VAL A 40 -17.45 20.26 3.43
C VAL A 40 -16.50 21.15 4.25
N LEU A 41 -15.25 21.33 3.82
CA LEU A 41 -14.28 22.16 4.52
C LEU A 41 -14.67 23.64 4.47
N CYS A 42 -15.05 24.15 3.30
CA CYS A 42 -15.53 25.52 3.12
C CYS A 42 -16.83 25.76 3.91
N SER A 43 -17.74 24.79 3.95
CA SER A 43 -18.97 24.91 4.75
C SER A 43 -18.65 24.90 6.24
N LEU A 44 -17.70 24.09 6.71
CA LEU A 44 -17.22 24.10 8.10
C LEU A 44 -16.56 25.44 8.46
N TRP A 45 -15.71 25.99 7.59
CA TRP A 45 -15.10 27.31 7.80
C TRP A 45 -16.12 28.45 7.78
N TYR A 46 -17.11 28.37 6.90
CA TYR A 46 -18.23 29.32 6.87
C TYR A 46 -19.06 29.22 8.15
N LEU A 47 -19.37 28.01 8.63
CA LEU A 47 -20.07 27.77 9.88
C LEU A 47 -19.26 28.30 11.08
N LEU A 48 -17.95 28.05 11.10
CA LEU A 48 -17.02 28.60 12.10
C LEU A 48 -16.98 30.13 12.07
N GLY A 49 -16.94 30.72 10.88
CA GLY A 49 -16.99 32.17 10.71
C GLY A 49 -18.30 32.76 11.22
N LEU A 50 -19.43 32.11 10.90
CA LEU A 50 -20.75 32.50 11.42
C LEU A 50 -20.83 32.38 12.94
N THR A 51 -20.32 31.30 13.53
CA THR A 51 -20.31 31.15 15.00
C THR A 51 -19.36 32.14 15.65
N ALA A 52 -18.21 32.44 15.04
CA ALA A 52 -17.29 33.48 15.53
C ALA A 52 -17.92 34.87 15.48
N VAL A 53 -18.58 35.25 14.38
CA VAL A 53 -19.32 36.51 14.26
C VAL A 53 -20.48 36.55 15.27
N HIS A 54 -21.20 35.44 15.45
CA HIS A 54 -22.24 35.33 16.45
C HIS A 54 -21.67 35.50 17.86
N CYS A 55 -20.53 34.89 18.18
CA CYS A 55 -19.84 35.08 19.47
C CYS A 55 -19.34 36.51 19.67
N MET A 56 -18.83 37.18 18.63
CA MET A 56 -18.37 38.57 18.71
C MET A 56 -19.53 39.56 18.90
N ASN A 57 -20.68 39.27 18.29
CA ASN A 57 -21.90 40.07 18.43
C ASN A 57 -22.70 39.71 19.70
N SER A 58 -22.38 38.57 20.33
CA SER A 58 -22.95 38.19 21.62
C SER A 58 -22.14 38.91 22.70
N GLU A 59 -22.69 39.98 23.25
CA GLU A 59 -22.19 40.53 24.51
C GLU A 59 -22.44 39.50 25.61
N VAL A 60 -21.51 38.55 25.77
CA VAL A 60 -21.44 37.72 26.97
C VAL A 60 -20.96 38.64 28.07
N GLU A 61 -21.92 39.35 28.66
CA GLU A 61 -21.76 40.15 29.86
C GLU A 61 -21.36 39.18 30.99
N VAL A 62 -20.05 38.91 31.12
CA VAL A 62 -19.51 38.27 32.32
C VAL A 62 -19.72 39.29 33.42
N LYS A 63 -20.90 39.27 34.06
CA LYS A 63 -21.21 40.14 35.19
C LYS A 63 -20.32 39.76 36.36
N SER A 64 -19.11 40.29 36.38
CA SER A 64 -18.33 40.43 37.60
C SER A 64 -19.18 41.24 38.57
N PHE A 65 -19.42 40.70 39.76
CA PHE A 65 -20.22 41.37 40.78
C PHE A 65 -19.47 42.64 41.25
N ASP A 66 -19.96 43.82 40.87
CA ASP A 66 -19.40 45.10 41.31
C ASP A 66 -20.41 45.85 42.20
N PRO A 67 -20.18 45.90 43.52
CA PRO A 67 -21.08 46.55 44.47
C PRO A 67 -21.30 48.04 44.20
N PHE A 68 -20.29 48.75 43.67
CA PHE A 68 -20.34 50.19 43.46
C PHE A 68 -21.20 50.56 42.25
N SER A 69 -21.04 49.85 41.12
CA SER A 69 -21.90 50.04 39.95
C SER A 69 -23.34 49.56 40.18
N ILE A 70 -23.55 48.47 40.93
CA ILE A 70 -24.90 48.01 41.31
C ILE A 70 -25.64 49.09 42.10
N LEU A 71 -24.98 49.71 43.08
CA LEU A 71 -25.54 50.79 43.89
C LEU A 71 -25.53 52.18 43.21
N GLY A 72 -24.83 52.32 42.08
CA GLY A 72 -24.71 53.56 41.31
C GLY A 72 -23.89 54.64 42.02
N ILE A 73 -22.80 54.25 42.67
CA ILE A 73 -21.91 55.13 43.46
C ILE A 73 -20.44 54.96 43.01
N GLU A 74 -19.60 55.96 43.29
CA GLU A 74 -18.17 55.92 42.97
C GLU A 74 -17.37 55.05 43.95
N VAL A 75 -16.27 54.48 43.45
CA VAL A 75 -15.32 53.68 44.26
C VAL A 75 -14.67 54.60 45.30
N GLY A 76 -14.84 54.28 46.59
CA GLY A 76 -14.39 55.13 47.71
C GLY A 76 -15.48 56.02 48.30
N ALA A 77 -16.74 55.84 47.90
CA ALA A 77 -17.88 56.49 48.54
C ALA A 77 -17.92 56.23 50.06
N THR A 78 -18.26 57.26 50.82
CA THR A 78 -18.41 57.19 52.28
C THR A 78 -19.62 56.33 52.68
N ASP A 79 -19.59 55.73 53.88
CA ASP A 79 -20.70 54.92 54.40
C ASP A 79 -22.06 55.62 54.38
N ALA A 80 -22.06 56.95 54.56
CA ALA A 80 -23.26 57.77 54.46
C ALA A 80 -23.83 57.81 53.03
N GLN A 81 -22.96 57.87 52.01
CA GLN A 81 -23.34 57.81 50.60
C GLN A 81 -23.82 56.41 50.19
N ILE A 82 -23.16 55.35 50.67
CA ILE A 82 -23.56 53.96 50.45
C ILE A 82 -24.97 53.70 51.02
N LYS A 83 -25.23 54.10 52.28
CA LYS A 83 -26.54 53.98 52.91
C LYS A 83 -27.63 54.79 52.20
N LYS A 84 -27.29 55.98 51.71
CA LYS A 84 -28.22 56.83 50.95
C LYS A 84 -28.58 56.21 49.59
N ALA A 85 -27.59 55.68 48.88
CA ALA A 85 -27.79 55.01 47.60
C ALA A 85 -28.62 53.73 47.74
N TYR A 86 -28.29 52.89 48.74
CA TYR A 86 -29.07 51.69 49.07
C TYR A 86 -30.53 52.03 49.36
N ARG A 87 -30.81 52.99 50.26
CA ARG A 87 -32.19 53.40 50.56
C ARG A 87 -32.95 53.87 49.32
N LYS A 88 -32.29 54.61 48.43
CA LYS A 88 -32.88 55.10 47.18
C LYS A 88 -33.23 53.94 46.25
N GLN A 89 -32.31 53.01 46.03
CA GLN A 89 -32.52 51.90 45.11
C GLN A 89 -33.46 50.81 45.68
N SER A 90 -33.35 50.48 46.97
CA SER A 90 -34.24 49.55 47.66
C SER A 90 -35.70 50.01 47.64
N LEU A 91 -35.96 51.33 47.67
CA LEU A 91 -37.31 51.88 47.60
C LEU A 91 -37.90 51.83 46.18
N VAL A 92 -37.04 51.80 45.15
CA VAL A 92 -37.42 51.63 43.74
C VAL A 92 -37.69 50.17 43.43
N TYR A 93 -36.84 49.26 43.90
CA TYR A 93 -36.91 47.82 43.62
C TYR A 93 -37.57 47.01 44.73
N HIS A 94 -38.26 47.64 45.68
CA HIS A 94 -38.88 46.96 46.82
C HIS A 94 -39.91 45.92 46.35
N PRO A 95 -39.92 44.68 46.90
CA PRO A 95 -40.85 43.63 46.50
C PRO A 95 -42.32 44.01 46.70
N ASP A 96 -42.62 44.88 47.66
CA ASP A 96 -43.97 45.36 47.94
C ASP A 96 -44.53 46.32 46.87
N ARG A 97 -43.66 47.07 46.18
CA ARG A 97 -44.06 48.00 45.10
C ARG A 97 -44.05 47.36 43.72
N ASN A 98 -43.28 46.28 43.56
CA ASN A 98 -43.10 45.54 42.31
C ASN A 98 -43.52 44.08 42.48
N GLN A 99 -44.74 43.86 42.98
CA GLN A 99 -45.28 42.52 43.20
C GLN A 99 -45.45 41.80 41.86
N GLY A 100 -44.84 40.62 41.73
CA GLY A 100 -44.95 39.78 40.54
C GLY A 100 -43.91 40.02 39.44
N ASP A 101 -42.94 40.93 39.62
CA ASP A 101 -41.82 41.12 38.68
C ASP A 101 -40.56 40.36 39.16
N PRO A 102 -40.17 39.24 38.49
CA PRO A 102 -38.99 38.47 38.85
C PRO A 102 -37.67 39.25 38.67
N LEU A 103 -37.62 40.20 37.72
CA LEU A 103 -36.42 41.00 37.43
C LEU A 103 -36.20 42.05 38.52
N ALA A 104 -37.27 42.68 38.99
CA ALA A 104 -37.21 43.62 40.12
C ALA A 104 -36.75 42.92 41.41
N ASN A 105 -37.24 41.70 41.66
CA ASN A 105 -36.82 40.90 42.81
C ASN A 105 -35.34 40.49 42.72
N ALA A 106 -34.88 40.03 41.55
CA ALA A 106 -33.47 39.70 41.33
C ALA A 106 -32.55 40.92 41.52
N LYS A 107 -32.96 42.10 41.03
CA LYS A 107 -32.23 43.36 41.26
C LYS A 107 -32.20 43.75 42.74
N PHE A 108 -33.31 43.60 43.46
CA PHE A 108 -33.36 43.88 44.89
C PHE A 108 -32.38 42.99 45.69
N ILE A 109 -32.31 41.70 45.35
CA ILE A 109 -31.34 40.78 45.96
C ILE A 109 -29.90 41.23 45.65
N GLN A 110 -29.59 41.62 44.41
CA GLN A 110 -28.27 42.13 44.04
C GLN A 110 -27.92 43.43 44.78
N ILE A 111 -28.86 44.35 44.93
CA ILE A 111 -28.70 45.62 45.66
C ILE A 111 -28.43 45.36 47.14
N SER A 112 -29.16 44.40 47.74
CA SER A 112 -28.95 43.97 49.12
C SER A 112 -27.56 43.36 49.32
N LYS A 113 -27.15 42.46 48.43
CA LYS A 113 -25.81 41.87 48.44
C LYS A 113 -24.71 42.91 48.22
N ALA A 114 -24.93 43.90 47.35
CA ALA A 114 -23.97 44.97 47.10
C ALA A 114 -23.78 45.86 48.34
N TYR A 115 -24.87 46.16 49.05
CA TYR A 115 -24.81 46.87 50.31
C TYR A 115 -24.09 46.06 51.40
N GLN A 116 -24.35 44.76 51.50
CA GLN A 116 -23.64 43.86 52.43
C GLN A 116 -22.14 43.78 52.11
N ALA A 117 -21.77 43.65 50.84
CA ALA A 117 -20.38 43.61 50.38
C ALA A 117 -19.57 44.85 50.78
N LEU A 118 -20.23 46.01 50.94
CA LEU A 118 -19.57 47.27 51.30
C LEU A 118 -19.64 47.63 52.78
N THR A 119 -20.62 47.09 53.53
CA THR A 119 -20.88 47.50 54.91
C THR A 119 -20.57 46.43 55.96
N ASP A 120 -20.62 45.15 55.60
CA ASP A 120 -20.30 44.05 56.51
C ASP A 120 -18.84 43.63 56.37
N GLU A 121 -18.11 43.55 57.48
CA GLU A 121 -16.67 43.27 57.49
C GLU A 121 -16.36 41.89 56.89
N VAL A 122 -17.22 40.89 57.14
CA VAL A 122 -17.04 39.52 56.65
C VAL A 122 -17.32 39.45 55.14
N ALA A 123 -18.45 40.01 54.69
CA ALA A 123 -18.78 40.05 53.27
C ALA A 123 -17.79 40.90 52.46
N LYS A 124 -17.25 41.99 53.04
CA LYS A 124 -16.23 42.83 52.43
C LYS A 124 -14.90 42.09 52.29
N ALA A 125 -14.44 41.38 53.32
CA ALA A 125 -13.24 40.55 53.24
C ALA A 125 -13.39 39.41 52.22
N ASN A 126 -14.58 38.81 52.13
CA ASN A 126 -14.89 37.80 51.11
C ASN A 126 -14.89 38.38 49.70
N TYR A 127 -15.44 39.59 49.52
CA TYR A 127 -15.42 40.29 48.25
C TYR A 127 -13.99 40.66 47.83
N GLU A 128 -13.16 41.18 48.74
CA GLU A 128 -11.76 41.52 48.48
C GLU A 128 -10.92 40.28 48.14
N LYS A 129 -11.22 39.12 48.75
CA LYS A 129 -10.46 37.88 48.56
C LYS A 129 -10.94 37.01 47.39
N TYR A 130 -12.24 37.02 47.07
CA TYR A 130 -12.85 36.10 46.10
C TYR A 130 -13.69 36.81 45.01
N GLY A 131 -13.81 38.14 45.04
CA GLY A 131 -14.60 38.92 44.09
C GLY A 131 -16.13 38.78 44.26
N ASN A 132 -16.61 38.19 45.36
CA ASN A 132 -18.03 37.99 45.65
C ASN A 132 -18.29 38.00 47.18
N PRO A 133 -19.35 38.68 47.68
CA PRO A 133 -19.66 38.75 49.11
C PRO A 133 -19.97 37.41 49.78
N ASP A 134 -20.44 36.42 49.01
CA ASP A 134 -20.83 35.10 49.54
C ASP A 134 -19.62 34.15 49.76
N GLY A 135 -18.39 34.56 49.41
CA GLY A 135 -17.18 33.74 49.55
C GLY A 135 -16.84 32.89 48.31
N PRO A 136 -16.01 31.85 48.45
CA PRO A 136 -15.55 31.03 47.31
C PRO A 136 -16.74 30.32 46.66
N GLN A 137 -17.05 30.70 45.42
CA GLN A 137 -18.13 30.06 44.64
C GLN A 137 -17.68 28.68 44.16
N THR A 138 -18.57 27.69 44.23
CA THR A 138 -18.33 26.39 43.60
C THR A 138 -18.29 26.59 42.08
N MET A 139 -17.20 26.15 41.43
CA MET A 139 -17.09 26.24 39.98
C MET A 139 -18.27 25.48 39.36
N LYS A 140 -19.17 26.21 38.67
CA LYS A 140 -20.22 25.60 37.88
C LYS A 140 -19.59 25.07 36.59
N ILE A 141 -19.33 23.76 36.55
CA ILE A 141 -18.87 23.10 35.33
C ILE A 141 -20.06 23.00 34.38
N GLY A 142 -20.05 23.82 33.34
CA GLY A 142 -20.97 23.71 32.22
C GLY A 142 -20.39 22.82 31.12
N VAL A 143 -21.23 22.01 30.48
CA VAL A 143 -20.86 21.29 29.26
C VAL A 143 -21.11 22.21 28.07
N GLY A 144 -20.12 22.40 27.19
CA GLY A 144 -20.20 23.27 26.01
C GLY A 144 -21.10 22.76 24.87
N LEU A 145 -22.13 21.96 25.19
CA LEU A 145 -23.11 21.48 24.24
C LEU A 145 -24.25 22.51 24.11
N PRO A 146 -24.80 22.71 22.91
CA PRO A 146 -25.98 23.55 22.71
C PRO A 146 -27.16 23.11 23.59
N SER A 147 -27.92 24.07 24.14
CA SER A 147 -29.06 23.79 25.02
C SER A 147 -30.11 22.89 24.35
N PHE A 148 -30.31 23.02 23.03
CA PHE A 148 -31.29 22.22 22.30
C PHE A 148 -31.04 20.71 22.35
N LEU A 149 -29.79 20.26 22.53
CA LEU A 149 -29.45 18.83 22.69
C LEU A 149 -29.78 18.30 24.08
N LEU A 150 -29.88 19.20 25.07
CA LEU A 150 -30.07 18.89 26.49
C LEU A 150 -31.50 19.19 26.97
N GLU A 151 -32.27 19.94 26.19
CA GLU A 151 -33.67 20.25 26.48
C GLU A 151 -34.52 18.97 26.51
N GLN A 152 -35.31 18.77 27.57
CA GLN A 152 -36.15 17.59 27.78
C GLN A 152 -37.10 17.31 26.60
N GLN A 153 -37.57 18.36 25.92
CA GLN A 153 -38.44 18.23 24.75
C GLN A 153 -37.77 17.55 23.55
N ASN A 154 -36.45 17.72 23.37
CA ASN A 154 -35.72 17.21 22.20
C ASN A 154 -34.95 15.92 22.50
N GLN A 155 -34.78 15.57 23.78
CA GLN A 155 -34.01 14.40 24.22
C GLN A 155 -34.44 13.12 23.51
N VAL A 156 -35.75 12.89 23.37
CA VAL A 156 -36.30 11.70 22.71
C VAL A 156 -35.91 11.67 21.23
N VAL A 157 -36.00 12.79 20.53
CA VAL A 157 -35.67 12.89 19.09
C VAL A 157 -34.19 12.67 18.85
N VAL A 158 -33.32 13.29 19.65
CA VAL A 158 -31.86 13.12 19.57
C VAL A 158 -31.48 11.66 19.80
N LEU A 159 -32.09 11.02 20.79
CA LEU A 159 -31.83 9.61 21.10
C LEU A 159 -32.29 8.68 19.95
N ILE A 160 -33.45 8.95 19.35
CA ILE A 160 -33.94 8.21 18.18
C ILE A 160 -32.96 8.33 17.01
N ILE A 161 -32.49 9.54 16.69
CA ILE A 161 -31.53 9.77 15.60
C ILE A 161 -30.21 9.05 15.89
N PHE A 162 -29.71 9.16 17.13
CA PHE A 162 -28.49 8.47 17.55
C PHE A 162 -28.61 6.95 17.35
N PHE A 163 -29.70 6.33 17.83
CA PHE A 163 -29.93 4.91 17.64
C PHE A 163 -30.16 4.54 16.18
N LEU A 164 -30.79 5.40 15.37
CA LEU A 164 -30.94 5.16 13.93
C LEU A 164 -29.58 5.11 13.22
N ILE A 165 -28.70 6.06 13.52
CA ILE A 165 -27.34 6.07 12.97
C ILE A 165 -26.55 4.83 13.43
N LEU A 166 -26.61 4.51 14.72
CA LEU A 166 -25.88 3.39 15.31
C LEU A 166 -26.37 2.03 14.80
N LEU A 167 -27.68 1.85 14.65
CA LEU A 167 -28.29 0.56 14.31
C LEU A 167 -28.46 0.33 12.81
N PHE A 168 -28.57 1.40 12.01
CA PHE A 168 -28.80 1.27 10.57
C PHE A 168 -27.68 1.85 9.72
N VAL A 169 -27.23 3.08 9.98
CA VAL A 169 -26.25 3.74 9.10
C VAL A 169 -24.88 3.09 9.22
N ILE A 170 -24.38 2.90 10.43
CA ILE A 170 -23.07 2.27 10.66
C ILE A 170 -23.09 0.81 10.16
N PRO A 171 -24.08 -0.04 10.51
CA PRO A 171 -24.14 -1.40 9.97
C PRO A 171 -24.33 -1.45 8.47
N ALA A 172 -25.16 -0.59 7.85
CA ALA A 172 -25.31 -0.57 6.40
C ALA A 172 -24.02 -0.14 5.68
N GLY A 173 -23.31 0.85 6.22
CA GLY A 173 -22.00 1.27 5.72
C GLY A 173 -20.97 0.16 5.82
N PHE A 174 -20.91 -0.53 6.97
CA PHE A 174 -20.06 -1.69 7.17
C PHE A 174 -20.43 -2.84 6.22
N ILE A 175 -21.71 -3.18 6.08
CA ILE A 175 -22.19 -4.24 5.17
C ILE A 175 -21.84 -3.90 3.73
N TYR A 176 -22.05 -2.65 3.28
CA TYR A 176 -21.69 -2.23 1.93
C TYR A 176 -20.19 -2.35 1.66
N TYR A 177 -19.36 -1.86 2.61
CA TYR A 177 -17.92 -1.97 2.51
C TYR A 177 -17.46 -3.44 2.52
N TYR A 178 -17.93 -4.23 3.47
CA TYR A 178 -17.60 -5.65 3.61
C TYR A 178 -18.03 -6.47 2.39
N GLN A 179 -19.24 -6.24 1.88
CA GLN A 179 -19.74 -6.90 0.68
C GLN A 179 -18.93 -6.58 -0.56
N ARG A 180 -18.32 -5.39 -0.64
CA ARG A 180 -17.39 -5.05 -1.72
C ARG A 180 -16.02 -5.68 -1.52
N GLN A 181 -15.48 -5.60 -0.30
CA GLN A 181 -14.14 -6.10 -0.01
C GLN A 181 -14.05 -7.62 -0.16
N LYS A 182 -15.07 -8.38 0.28
CA LYS A 182 -15.10 -9.85 0.17
C LYS A 182 -15.05 -10.39 -1.26
N LEU A 183 -15.33 -9.55 -2.27
CA LEU A 183 -15.30 -9.94 -3.69
C LEU A 183 -13.87 -10.01 -4.22
N TYR A 184 -12.91 -9.33 -3.57
CA TYR A 184 -11.53 -9.23 -4.02
C TYR A 184 -10.58 -9.86 -3.01
N ALA A 185 -9.57 -10.54 -3.52
CA ALA A 185 -8.45 -11.04 -2.74
C ALA A 185 -7.42 -9.91 -2.47
N PRO A 186 -6.45 -10.13 -1.56
CA PRO A 186 -5.43 -9.13 -1.23
C PRO A 186 -4.59 -8.65 -2.42
N ASN A 187 -4.45 -9.48 -3.46
CA ASN A 187 -3.75 -9.13 -4.70
C ASN A 187 -4.61 -8.30 -5.68
N GLY A 188 -5.84 -7.90 -5.29
CA GLY A 188 -6.74 -7.07 -6.09
C GLY A 188 -7.52 -7.82 -7.17
N VAL A 189 -7.42 -9.14 -7.23
CA VAL A 189 -8.14 -10.02 -8.17
C VAL A 189 -9.44 -10.51 -7.54
N MET A 190 -10.50 -10.67 -8.33
CA MET A 190 -11.78 -11.19 -7.85
C MET A 190 -11.64 -12.64 -7.37
N VAL A 191 -12.26 -12.97 -6.24
CA VAL A 191 -12.22 -14.31 -5.65
C VAL A 191 -12.78 -15.36 -6.62
N GLU A 192 -13.82 -15.02 -7.39
CA GLU A 192 -14.38 -15.91 -8.43
C GLU A 192 -13.35 -16.23 -9.53
N THR A 193 -12.51 -15.26 -9.91
CA THR A 193 -11.43 -15.47 -10.87
C THR A 193 -10.36 -16.40 -10.32
N LEU A 194 -9.97 -16.23 -9.05
CA LEU A 194 -9.01 -17.13 -8.41
C LEU A 194 -9.53 -18.56 -8.32
N GLN A 195 -10.81 -18.76 -8.00
CA GLN A 195 -11.45 -20.07 -8.01
C GLN A 195 -11.47 -20.69 -9.41
N PHE A 196 -11.84 -19.89 -10.43
CA PHE A 196 -11.83 -20.31 -11.82
C PHE A 196 -10.43 -20.74 -12.27
N MET A 197 -9.41 -19.90 -12.02
CA MET A 197 -8.01 -20.21 -12.38
C MET A 197 -7.48 -21.41 -11.59
N GLY A 198 -7.80 -21.53 -10.30
CA GLY A 198 -7.42 -22.69 -9.48
C GLY A 198 -7.99 -24.02 -9.98
N TYR A 199 -9.13 -24.00 -10.68
CA TYR A 199 -9.74 -25.20 -11.26
C TYR A 199 -9.23 -25.51 -12.68
N TYR A 200 -9.12 -24.50 -13.54
CA TYR A 200 -8.83 -24.69 -14.97
C TYR A 200 -7.34 -24.58 -15.33
N LEU A 201 -6.52 -23.94 -14.51
CA LEU A 201 -5.09 -23.89 -14.74
C LEU A 201 -4.48 -25.28 -14.52
N THR A 202 -3.62 -25.68 -15.43
CA THR A 202 -2.91 -26.97 -15.40
C THR A 202 -1.41 -26.77 -15.65
N GLU A 203 -0.60 -27.79 -15.35
CA GLU A 203 0.84 -27.82 -15.68
C GLU A 203 1.11 -27.73 -17.20
N THR A 204 0.11 -28.03 -18.04
CA THR A 204 0.21 -27.96 -19.50
C THR A 204 -0.29 -26.63 -20.07
N THR A 205 -0.78 -25.72 -19.23
CA THR A 205 -1.24 -24.41 -19.68
C THR A 205 -0.06 -23.58 -20.18
N ARG A 206 -0.19 -23.03 -21.39
CA ARG A 206 0.83 -22.19 -22.05
C ARG A 206 0.23 -20.86 -22.49
N VAL A 207 1.07 -19.96 -23.03
CA VAL A 207 0.66 -18.61 -23.50
C VAL A 207 -0.56 -18.66 -24.44
N LYS A 208 -0.62 -19.65 -25.34
CA LYS A 208 -1.75 -19.85 -26.28
C LYS A 208 -3.13 -20.02 -25.62
N ASN A 209 -3.17 -20.48 -24.37
CA ASN A 209 -4.40 -20.65 -23.61
C ASN A 209 -4.82 -19.37 -22.88
N GLY A 210 -3.89 -18.41 -22.75
CA GLY A 210 -4.04 -17.18 -22.00
C GLY A 210 -5.27 -16.35 -22.41
N PRO A 211 -5.40 -15.94 -23.68
CA PRO A 211 -6.51 -15.09 -24.12
C PRO A 211 -7.89 -15.70 -23.82
N GLU A 212 -8.00 -17.01 -23.95
CA GLU A 212 -9.21 -17.75 -23.62
C GLU A 212 -9.50 -17.76 -22.11
N LEU A 213 -8.52 -18.11 -21.27
CA LEU A 213 -8.69 -18.11 -19.82
C LEU A 213 -9.00 -16.71 -19.27
N LEU A 214 -8.29 -15.69 -19.78
CA LEU A 214 -8.49 -14.29 -19.39
C LEU A 214 -9.85 -13.76 -19.82
N SER A 215 -10.36 -14.16 -20.99
CA SER A 215 -11.69 -13.78 -21.42
C SER A 215 -12.79 -14.32 -20.49
N CYS A 216 -12.54 -15.46 -19.85
CA CYS A 216 -13.44 -16.10 -18.89
C CYS A 216 -13.32 -15.56 -17.45
N ALA A 217 -12.25 -14.81 -17.14
CA ALA A 217 -12.06 -14.19 -15.82
C ALA A 217 -13.25 -13.28 -15.46
N ALA A 218 -13.61 -13.19 -14.17
CA ALA A 218 -14.73 -12.38 -13.73
C ALA A 218 -14.54 -10.89 -14.03
N GLU A 219 -13.31 -10.38 -14.00
CA GLU A 219 -12.94 -9.00 -14.34
C GLU A 219 -13.24 -8.67 -15.81
N SER A 220 -13.13 -9.68 -16.67
CA SER A 220 -13.48 -9.60 -18.10
C SER A 220 -14.98 -9.73 -18.30
N ARG A 221 -15.63 -10.73 -17.66
CA ARG A 221 -17.06 -11.00 -17.79
C ARG A 221 -17.96 -9.88 -17.26
N THR A 222 -17.49 -9.14 -16.26
CA THR A 222 -18.23 -8.03 -15.64
C THR A 222 -18.11 -6.71 -16.41
N MET A 223 -17.38 -6.70 -17.54
CA MET A 223 -17.33 -5.52 -18.41
C MET A 223 -18.66 -5.32 -19.15
N ASP A 224 -19.03 -4.06 -19.33
CA ASP A 224 -20.25 -3.70 -20.05
C ASP A 224 -20.22 -4.23 -21.49
N SER A 225 -21.38 -4.68 -21.96
CA SER A 225 -21.61 -5.15 -23.32
C SER A 225 -22.47 -4.15 -24.08
N ASP A 226 -22.09 -3.81 -25.29
CA ASP A 226 -22.89 -2.93 -26.15
C ASP A 226 -23.56 -3.75 -27.26
N LEU A 227 -24.72 -3.29 -27.73
CA LEU A 227 -25.44 -3.90 -28.86
C LEU A 227 -24.63 -3.80 -30.17
N ASN A 228 -23.80 -2.77 -30.31
CA ASN A 228 -22.97 -2.54 -31.50
C ASN A 228 -21.69 -3.37 -31.55
N ASP A 229 -21.36 -4.11 -30.48
CA ASP A 229 -20.11 -4.87 -30.39
C ASP A 229 -19.96 -5.86 -31.55
N GLU A 230 -21.00 -6.64 -31.88
CA GLU A 230 -20.94 -7.62 -32.98
C GLU A 230 -20.63 -6.99 -34.35
N ALA A 231 -21.21 -5.80 -34.62
CA ALA A 231 -20.98 -5.09 -35.88
C ALA A 231 -19.54 -4.56 -35.99
N GLU A 232 -19.01 -4.00 -34.89
CA GLU A 232 -17.66 -3.43 -34.85
C GLU A 232 -16.57 -4.51 -34.78
N MET A 233 -16.88 -5.72 -34.28
CA MET A 233 -15.95 -6.85 -34.20
C MET A 233 -15.75 -7.58 -35.55
N LYS A 234 -16.67 -7.42 -36.51
CA LYS A 234 -16.61 -8.07 -37.83
C LYS A 234 -15.26 -7.97 -38.57
N PRO A 235 -14.61 -6.79 -38.68
CA PRO A 235 -13.28 -6.68 -39.30
C PRO A 235 -12.19 -7.45 -38.53
N LEU A 236 -12.28 -7.52 -37.20
CA LEU A 236 -11.30 -8.20 -36.35
C LEU A 236 -11.39 -9.72 -36.46
N ILE A 237 -12.61 -10.26 -36.51
CA ILE A 237 -12.85 -11.72 -36.58
C ILE A 237 -12.11 -12.36 -37.77
N GLY A 238 -12.01 -11.67 -38.91
CA GLY A 238 -11.30 -12.16 -40.08
C GLY A 238 -9.78 -11.97 -40.03
N ALA A 239 -9.29 -11.01 -39.23
CA ALA A 239 -7.89 -10.64 -39.17
C ALA A 239 -7.12 -11.35 -38.04
N VAL A 240 -7.80 -11.64 -36.92
CA VAL A 240 -7.22 -12.24 -35.73
C VAL A 240 -6.91 -13.72 -35.95
N GLN A 241 -5.69 -14.13 -35.60
CA GLN A 241 -5.27 -15.53 -35.66
C GLN A 241 -5.49 -16.25 -34.33
N GLU A 242 -6.63 -16.91 -34.17
CA GLU A 242 -6.97 -17.69 -32.98
C GLU A 242 -6.26 -19.07 -32.92
N PRO A 243 -6.05 -19.65 -31.72
CA PRO A 243 -5.59 -21.02 -31.57
C PRO A 243 -6.60 -22.03 -32.14
N LYS A 244 -6.10 -23.14 -32.68
CA LYS A 244 -6.94 -24.20 -33.26
C LYS A 244 -7.71 -24.91 -32.13
N LYS A 245 -9.03 -24.68 -32.08
CA LYS A 245 -10.03 -25.23 -31.14
C LYS A 245 -9.99 -24.60 -29.73
N PRO A 246 -10.79 -23.55 -29.47
CA PRO A 246 -10.97 -23.04 -28.11
C PRO A 246 -11.63 -24.09 -27.20
N GLN A 247 -11.20 -24.15 -25.94
CA GLN A 247 -11.81 -25.00 -24.90
C GLN A 247 -13.19 -24.48 -24.47
N PHE A 248 -13.41 -23.17 -24.54
CA PHE A 248 -14.60 -22.44 -24.17
C PHE A 248 -15.06 -21.60 -25.37
N ASP A 249 -16.09 -22.07 -26.07
CA ASP A 249 -16.78 -21.27 -27.08
C ASP A 249 -18.11 -20.76 -26.50
N ARG A 250 -18.06 -19.59 -25.85
CA ARG A 250 -19.23 -18.95 -25.25
C ARG A 250 -19.56 -17.66 -26.01
N PRO A 251 -20.81 -17.46 -26.46
CA PRO A 251 -21.21 -16.26 -27.20
C PRO A 251 -21.20 -15.01 -26.29
N GLY A 252 -21.21 -13.83 -26.92
CA GLY A 252 -21.30 -12.54 -26.23
C GLY A 252 -19.96 -12.02 -25.72
N VAL A 253 -19.95 -11.48 -24.50
CA VAL A 253 -18.81 -10.73 -23.91
C VAL A 253 -17.51 -11.54 -23.87
N ILE A 254 -17.60 -12.85 -23.61
CA ILE A 254 -16.41 -13.72 -23.52
C ILE A 254 -15.72 -13.80 -24.88
N ARG A 255 -16.47 -14.13 -25.95
CA ARG A 255 -15.91 -14.18 -27.30
C ARG A 255 -15.39 -12.81 -27.76
N ARG A 256 -16.14 -11.73 -27.49
CA ARG A 256 -15.69 -10.36 -27.77
C ARG A 256 -14.34 -10.08 -27.11
N ASN A 257 -14.23 -10.29 -25.80
CA ASN A 257 -13.02 -10.02 -25.03
C ASN A 257 -11.86 -10.90 -25.47
N ARG A 258 -12.09 -12.19 -25.77
CA ARG A 258 -11.05 -13.07 -26.32
C ARG A 258 -10.44 -12.50 -27.59
N ILE A 259 -11.29 -12.08 -28.54
CA ILE A 259 -10.82 -11.52 -29.82
C ILE A 259 -10.11 -10.18 -29.60
N LEU A 260 -10.57 -9.33 -28.67
CA LEU A 260 -9.88 -8.07 -28.35
C LEU A 260 -8.50 -8.29 -27.73
N ILE A 261 -8.37 -9.27 -26.83
CA ILE A 261 -7.06 -9.63 -26.23
C ILE A 261 -6.10 -10.11 -27.33
N GLU A 262 -6.56 -11.00 -28.20
CA GLU A 262 -5.77 -11.50 -29.33
C GLU A 262 -5.42 -10.38 -30.32
N ALA A 263 -6.38 -9.51 -30.65
CA ALA A 263 -6.16 -8.35 -31.52
C ALA A 263 -5.11 -7.40 -30.93
N HIS A 264 -5.14 -7.18 -29.61
CA HIS A 264 -4.12 -6.40 -28.91
C HIS A 264 -2.74 -7.06 -29.01
N MET A 265 -2.62 -8.34 -28.69
CA MET A 265 -1.36 -9.10 -28.77
C MET A 265 -0.80 -9.18 -30.21
N GLN A 266 -1.65 -9.04 -31.23
CA GLN A 266 -1.27 -9.08 -32.65
C GLN A 266 -1.10 -7.68 -33.27
N ARG A 267 -1.19 -6.61 -32.47
CA ARG A 267 -1.15 -5.19 -32.88
C ARG A 267 -2.16 -4.80 -33.97
N LEU A 268 -3.41 -5.24 -33.82
CA LEU A 268 -4.50 -4.95 -34.75
C LEU A 268 -5.36 -3.75 -34.30
N GLN A 269 -4.80 -2.83 -33.52
CA GLN A 269 -5.54 -1.68 -32.96
C GLN A 269 -6.10 -0.75 -34.04
N ASP A 270 -5.50 -0.70 -35.23
CA ASP A 270 -5.97 0.15 -36.34
C ASP A 270 -7.28 -0.32 -36.96
N LEU A 271 -7.62 -1.61 -36.80
CA LEU A 271 -8.90 -2.16 -37.22
C LEU A 271 -10.02 -1.90 -36.20
N MET A 272 -9.68 -1.36 -35.03
CA MET A 272 -10.62 -1.08 -33.95
C MET A 272 -11.20 0.33 -34.05
N THR A 273 -12.50 0.46 -33.78
CA THR A 273 -13.11 1.76 -33.55
C THR A 273 -12.52 2.42 -32.29
N PRO A 274 -12.63 3.75 -32.12
CA PRO A 274 -12.20 4.42 -30.89
C PRO A 274 -12.87 3.85 -29.64
N ARG A 275 -14.13 3.40 -29.77
CA ARG A 275 -14.89 2.76 -28.68
C ARG A 275 -14.28 1.40 -28.31
N LEU A 276 -14.09 0.50 -29.27
CA LEU A 276 -13.46 -0.80 -29.01
C LEU A 276 -12.04 -0.68 -28.49
N ARG A 277 -11.29 0.34 -28.95
CA ARG A 277 -9.95 0.64 -28.44
C ARG A 277 -10.00 1.00 -26.95
N ALA A 278 -10.90 1.91 -26.54
CA ALA A 278 -11.06 2.26 -25.12
C ALA A 278 -11.49 1.07 -24.23
N VAL A 279 -12.32 0.17 -24.78
CA VAL A 279 -12.71 -1.07 -24.10
C VAL A 279 -11.51 -2.01 -23.98
N THR A 280 -10.71 -2.17 -25.04
CA THR A 280 -9.50 -3.00 -25.04
C THR A 280 -8.47 -2.46 -24.04
N ASP A 281 -8.29 -1.14 -23.98
CA ASP A 281 -7.39 -0.50 -23.02
C ASP A 281 -7.80 -0.81 -21.58
N THR A 282 -9.10 -0.68 -21.28
CA THR A 282 -9.63 -1.02 -19.95
C THR A 282 -9.46 -2.51 -19.63
N LEU A 283 -9.68 -3.38 -20.63
CA LEU A 283 -9.56 -4.82 -20.49
C LEU A 283 -8.11 -5.23 -20.18
N VAL A 284 -7.14 -4.78 -20.98
CA VAL A 284 -5.72 -5.14 -20.84
C VAL A 284 -5.17 -4.70 -19.47
N VAL A 285 -5.55 -3.52 -18.98
CA VAL A 285 -5.15 -3.06 -17.63
C VAL A 285 -5.70 -3.96 -16.53
N ARG A 286 -6.97 -4.38 -16.62
CA ARG A 286 -7.61 -5.25 -15.63
C ARG A 286 -7.05 -6.68 -15.62
N LEU A 287 -6.51 -7.14 -16.76
CA LEU A 287 -6.03 -8.51 -16.91
C LEU A 287 -4.59 -8.72 -16.43
N VAL A 288 -3.77 -7.68 -16.32
CA VAL A 288 -2.38 -7.82 -15.81
C VAL A 288 -2.36 -8.44 -14.40
N PRO A 289 -3.09 -7.93 -13.39
CA PRO A 289 -3.16 -8.55 -12.07
C PRO A 289 -3.67 -9.99 -12.10
N VAL A 290 -4.58 -10.30 -13.04
CA VAL A 290 -5.11 -11.66 -13.21
C VAL A 290 -4.01 -12.61 -13.66
N VAL A 291 -3.16 -12.24 -14.63
CA VAL A 291 -2.04 -13.09 -15.06
C VAL A 291 -0.98 -13.19 -13.96
N GLN A 292 -0.72 -12.13 -13.19
CA GLN A 292 0.16 -12.21 -12.02
C GLN A 292 -0.34 -13.26 -11.01
N ALA A 293 -1.65 -13.28 -10.73
CA ALA A 293 -2.25 -14.32 -9.91
C ALA A 293 -2.16 -15.72 -10.53
N MET A 294 -2.18 -15.86 -11.86
CA MET A 294 -1.92 -17.15 -12.53
C MET A 294 -0.48 -17.64 -12.30
N VAL A 295 0.51 -16.73 -12.27
CA VAL A 295 1.89 -17.07 -11.90
C VAL A 295 1.94 -17.56 -10.45
N GLU A 296 1.32 -16.81 -9.51
CA GLU A 296 1.28 -17.19 -8.09
C GLU A 296 0.61 -18.56 -7.87
N ILE A 297 -0.55 -18.81 -8.51
CA ILE A 297 -1.26 -20.10 -8.40
C ILE A 297 -0.43 -21.25 -8.97
N SER A 298 0.25 -21.04 -10.10
CA SER A 298 1.09 -22.08 -10.70
C SER A 298 2.37 -22.33 -9.88
N ALA A 299 2.93 -21.30 -9.26
CA ALA A 299 4.08 -21.41 -8.35
C ALA A 299 3.73 -22.20 -7.09
N MET A 300 2.56 -21.93 -6.49
CA MET A 300 2.05 -22.69 -5.33
C MET A 300 1.85 -24.19 -5.65
N ARG A 301 1.69 -24.55 -6.93
CA ARG A 301 1.56 -25.95 -7.39
C ARG A 301 2.87 -26.53 -7.95
N GLU A 302 3.98 -25.81 -7.82
CA GLU A 302 5.29 -26.21 -8.35
C GLU A 302 5.32 -26.40 -9.90
N TRP A 303 4.40 -25.77 -10.64
CA TRP A 303 4.30 -25.90 -12.10
C TRP A 303 5.17 -24.88 -12.85
N LEU A 304 6.49 -25.05 -12.79
CA LEU A 304 7.45 -24.13 -13.41
C LEU A 304 7.17 -23.82 -14.91
N PRO A 305 6.87 -24.79 -15.79
CA PRO A 305 6.56 -24.50 -17.19
C PRO A 305 5.38 -23.55 -17.37
N THR A 306 4.36 -23.69 -16.52
CA THR A 306 3.19 -22.82 -16.52
C THR A 306 3.55 -21.45 -15.96
N CYS A 307 4.33 -21.36 -14.87
CA CYS A 307 4.80 -20.08 -14.32
C CYS A 307 5.51 -19.25 -15.38
N MET A 308 6.50 -19.84 -16.05
CA MET A 308 7.27 -19.17 -17.11
C MET A 308 6.36 -18.72 -18.27
N SER A 309 5.38 -19.55 -18.64
CA SER A 309 4.41 -19.23 -19.69
C SER A 309 3.49 -18.07 -19.28
N MET A 310 3.12 -17.96 -18.00
CA MET A 310 2.28 -16.87 -17.51
C MET A 310 3.07 -15.55 -17.42
N VAL A 311 4.36 -15.61 -17.07
CA VAL A 311 5.27 -14.45 -17.18
C VAL A 311 5.42 -14.03 -18.65
N GLU A 312 5.52 -14.97 -19.58
CA GLU A 312 5.54 -14.65 -21.01
C GLU A 312 4.21 -14.03 -21.47
N LEU A 313 3.06 -14.54 -21.00
CA LEU A 313 1.76 -13.94 -21.27
C LEU A 313 1.64 -12.50 -20.75
N LEU A 314 2.22 -12.18 -19.58
CA LEU A 314 2.31 -10.80 -19.08
C LEU A 314 3.02 -9.90 -20.09
N ARG A 315 4.20 -10.33 -20.58
CA ARG A 315 4.96 -9.59 -21.61
C ARG A 315 4.13 -9.38 -22.86
N CYS A 316 3.40 -10.40 -23.29
CA CYS A 316 2.56 -10.32 -24.48
C CYS A 316 1.48 -9.24 -24.35
N LEU A 317 0.88 -9.10 -23.17
CA LEU A 317 -0.12 -8.07 -22.87
C LEU A 317 0.52 -6.67 -22.76
N VAL A 318 1.68 -6.55 -22.12
CA VAL A 318 2.38 -5.28 -21.92
C VAL A 318 2.97 -4.74 -23.24
N GLN A 319 3.70 -5.57 -23.99
CA GLN A 319 4.35 -5.16 -25.24
C GLN A 319 3.44 -5.24 -26.48
N ALA A 320 2.22 -5.76 -26.31
CA ALA A 320 1.30 -6.05 -27.42
C ALA A 320 1.98 -6.92 -28.48
N LEU A 321 2.51 -8.07 -28.06
CA LEU A 321 3.23 -9.01 -28.92
C LEU A 321 2.83 -10.44 -28.59
N ASP A 322 2.37 -11.20 -29.58
CA ASP A 322 2.08 -12.64 -29.40
C ASP A 322 3.38 -13.45 -29.30
N GLN A 323 3.33 -14.66 -28.73
CA GLN A 323 4.48 -15.59 -28.62
C GLN A 323 5.11 -15.95 -29.98
N ARG A 324 4.35 -15.78 -31.07
CA ARG A 324 4.79 -16.02 -32.45
C ARG A 324 5.61 -14.86 -33.02
N CYS A 325 5.56 -13.69 -32.38
CA CYS A 325 6.20 -12.47 -32.85
C CYS A 325 7.70 -12.47 -32.57
N ASN A 326 8.43 -11.68 -33.36
CA ASN A 326 9.85 -11.51 -33.16
C ASN A 326 10.09 -10.55 -31.98
N ALA A 327 10.93 -10.92 -31.03
CA ALA A 327 11.31 -10.09 -29.89
C ALA A 327 11.89 -8.73 -30.31
N MET A 328 12.44 -8.62 -31.52
CA MET A 328 12.93 -7.34 -32.06
C MET A 328 11.84 -6.29 -32.28
N TYR A 329 10.55 -6.67 -32.34
CA TYR A 329 9.44 -5.70 -32.42
C TYR A 329 9.21 -4.90 -31.13
N GLN A 330 9.95 -5.22 -30.06
CA GLN A 330 10.05 -4.38 -28.86
C GLN A 330 10.87 -3.11 -29.13
N VAL A 331 11.79 -3.15 -30.09
CA VAL A 331 12.62 -2.01 -30.48
C VAL A 331 11.77 -1.06 -31.34
N PRO A 332 11.84 0.26 -31.10
CA PRO A 332 11.14 1.25 -31.92
C PRO A 332 11.51 1.13 -33.40
N HIS A 333 10.52 1.34 -34.29
CA HIS A 333 10.71 1.37 -35.75
C HIS A 333 11.18 0.05 -36.38
N PHE A 334 11.16 -1.06 -35.66
CA PHE A 334 11.51 -2.37 -36.22
C PHE A 334 10.31 -3.00 -36.94
N ASP A 335 10.40 -3.08 -38.26
CA ASP A 335 9.46 -3.81 -39.09
C ASP A 335 9.89 -5.26 -39.34
N GLY A 336 9.09 -5.99 -40.13
CA GLY A 336 9.35 -7.40 -40.42
C GLY A 336 10.68 -7.66 -41.16
N GLU A 337 11.21 -6.72 -41.94
CA GLU A 337 12.47 -6.87 -42.66
C GLU A 337 13.67 -6.57 -41.77
N ARG A 338 13.61 -5.45 -41.04
CA ARG A 338 14.62 -5.03 -40.05
C ARG A 338 14.77 -6.09 -38.96
N ALA A 339 13.66 -6.61 -38.44
CA ALA A 339 13.64 -7.68 -37.44
C ALA A 339 14.27 -8.97 -37.98
N ARG A 340 13.95 -9.38 -39.21
CA ARG A 340 14.57 -10.56 -39.85
C ARG A 340 16.07 -10.39 -40.00
N HIS A 341 16.53 -9.23 -40.46
CA HIS A 341 17.94 -8.93 -40.61
C HIS A 341 18.69 -8.98 -39.26
N ALA A 342 18.12 -8.38 -38.21
CA ALA A 342 18.71 -8.41 -36.87
C ALA A 342 18.81 -9.82 -36.27
N THR A 343 17.82 -10.68 -36.56
CA THR A 343 17.81 -12.08 -36.09
C THR A 343 18.66 -13.05 -36.92
N LYS A 344 19.25 -12.59 -38.03
CA LYS A 344 20.05 -13.45 -38.90
C LYS A 344 21.25 -14.04 -38.13
N ASN A 345 21.44 -15.35 -38.26
CA ASN A 345 22.49 -16.13 -37.61
C ASN A 345 22.40 -16.15 -36.07
N LYS A 346 21.21 -15.99 -35.49
CA LYS A 346 20.97 -16.11 -34.05
C LYS A 346 20.09 -17.32 -33.74
N PRO A 347 20.27 -17.97 -32.56
CA PRO A 347 19.55 -19.19 -32.22
C PRO A 347 18.05 -18.95 -32.03
N ASN A 348 17.67 -17.79 -31.47
CA ASN A 348 16.29 -17.37 -31.32
C ASN A 348 16.21 -15.83 -31.29
N THR A 349 14.98 -15.31 -31.37
CA THR A 349 14.68 -13.87 -31.43
C THR A 349 15.05 -13.15 -30.12
N ALA A 350 14.84 -13.81 -28.97
CA ALA A 350 15.17 -13.28 -27.65
C ALA A 350 16.68 -13.05 -27.47
N THR A 351 17.51 -13.99 -27.97
CA THR A 351 18.98 -13.86 -27.96
C THR A 351 19.42 -12.74 -28.88
N ALA A 352 18.78 -12.58 -30.04
CA ALA A 352 19.09 -11.47 -30.93
C ALA A 352 18.80 -10.11 -30.28
N PHE A 353 17.71 -9.99 -29.52
CA PHE A 353 17.38 -8.79 -28.76
C PHE A 353 18.40 -8.52 -27.64
N LYS A 354 18.76 -9.55 -26.86
CA LYS A 354 19.82 -9.45 -25.84
C LYS A 354 21.14 -8.95 -26.43
N ASP A 355 21.58 -9.57 -27.53
CA ASP A 355 22.81 -9.19 -28.23
C ASP A 355 22.74 -7.77 -28.82
N PHE A 356 21.54 -7.33 -29.24
CA PHE A 356 21.32 -5.98 -29.74
C PHE A 356 21.52 -4.93 -28.65
N LEU A 357 20.97 -5.15 -27.45
CA LEU A 357 21.12 -4.26 -26.28
C LEU A 357 22.56 -4.18 -25.76
N ASN A 358 23.29 -5.29 -25.85
CA ASN A 358 24.66 -5.42 -25.34
C ASN A 358 25.73 -5.15 -26.41
N SER A 359 25.34 -4.74 -27.62
CA SER A 359 26.31 -4.44 -28.68
C SER A 359 26.94 -3.06 -28.52
N ASP A 360 28.26 -2.99 -28.71
CA ASP A 360 29.00 -1.72 -28.73
C ASP A 360 28.73 -0.87 -29.98
N LYS A 361 27.99 -1.41 -30.94
CA LYS A 361 27.68 -0.73 -32.21
C LYS A 361 26.54 0.27 -32.01
N THR A 362 26.74 1.49 -32.48
CA THR A 362 25.76 2.58 -32.40
C THR A 362 25.36 3.08 -33.80
N GLY A 363 24.21 3.73 -33.89
CA GLY A 363 23.73 4.31 -35.15
C GLY A 363 23.52 3.27 -36.26
N LYS A 364 23.94 3.61 -37.48
CA LYS A 364 23.72 2.78 -38.68
C LYS A 364 24.47 1.46 -38.69
N ASP A 365 25.54 1.35 -37.88
CA ASP A 365 26.33 0.12 -37.77
C ASP A 365 25.62 -0.96 -36.95
N ARG A 366 24.56 -0.59 -36.21
CA ARG A 366 23.74 -1.54 -35.47
C ARG A 366 22.89 -2.36 -36.43
N LYS A 367 22.74 -3.66 -36.14
CA LYS A 367 22.03 -4.58 -37.01
C LYS A 367 20.56 -4.18 -37.17
N GLY A 368 20.13 -3.95 -38.41
CA GLY A 368 18.75 -3.58 -38.72
C GLY A 368 18.50 -2.06 -38.74
N CYS A 369 19.54 -1.24 -38.53
CA CYS A 369 19.45 0.22 -38.46
C CYS A 369 20.08 0.96 -39.65
N ALA A 370 20.56 0.25 -40.68
CA ALA A 370 21.29 0.84 -41.80
C ALA A 370 20.46 1.88 -42.59
N ASP A 371 19.17 1.58 -42.80
CA ASP A 371 18.24 2.38 -43.60
C ASP A 371 17.41 3.38 -42.76
N MET A 372 17.73 3.54 -41.48
CA MET A 372 17.02 4.46 -40.58
C MET A 372 17.49 5.90 -40.78
N ASN A 373 16.55 6.85 -40.64
CA ASN A 373 16.88 8.27 -40.58
C ASN A 373 17.48 8.64 -39.20
N ASP A 374 18.08 9.82 -39.09
CA ASP A 374 18.80 10.22 -37.86
C ASP A 374 17.89 10.31 -36.63
N GLN A 375 16.60 10.58 -36.83
CA GLN A 375 15.62 10.62 -35.75
C GLN A 375 15.21 9.23 -35.27
N GLU A 376 14.98 8.29 -36.20
CA GLU A 376 14.73 6.87 -35.90
C GLU A 376 15.92 6.25 -35.15
N LEU A 377 17.14 6.62 -35.54
CA LEU A 377 18.35 6.19 -34.85
C LEU A 377 18.44 6.75 -33.42
N ALA A 378 18.08 8.02 -33.23
CA ALA A 378 18.03 8.64 -31.90
C ALA A 378 16.99 7.96 -31.00
N ASP A 379 15.81 7.65 -31.54
CA ASP A 379 14.74 6.92 -30.84
C ASP A 379 15.20 5.52 -30.39
N VAL A 380 15.87 4.78 -31.28
CA VAL A 380 16.43 3.46 -30.97
C VAL A 380 17.53 3.55 -29.90
N GLU A 381 18.38 4.57 -29.97
CA GLU A 381 19.45 4.75 -28.99
C GLU A 381 18.90 5.13 -27.62
N ALA A 382 17.92 6.03 -27.55
CA ALA A 382 17.19 6.35 -26.33
C ALA A 382 16.52 5.11 -25.72
N PHE A 383 15.90 4.27 -26.55
CA PHE A 383 15.35 2.99 -26.10
C PHE A 383 16.42 2.06 -25.50
N VAL A 384 17.56 1.88 -26.15
CA VAL A 384 18.63 0.99 -25.65
C VAL A 384 19.24 1.48 -24.34
N GLN A 385 19.33 2.80 -24.15
CA GLN A 385 19.78 3.38 -22.87
C GLN A 385 18.71 3.25 -21.78
N HIS A 386 17.43 3.32 -22.14
CA HIS A 386 16.31 3.23 -21.22
C HIS A 386 16.03 1.80 -20.72
N VAL A 387 16.17 0.79 -21.60
CA VAL A 387 15.92 -0.62 -21.23
C VAL A 387 16.91 -1.08 -20.18
N THR A 388 16.37 -1.65 -19.09
CA THR A 388 17.17 -2.09 -17.94
C THR A 388 18.20 -3.14 -18.30
N LYS A 389 19.44 -2.89 -17.88
CA LYS A 389 20.54 -3.86 -17.91
C LYS A 389 20.80 -4.34 -16.50
N MET A 390 20.21 -5.49 -16.15
CA MET A 390 20.28 -6.04 -14.81
C MET A 390 21.50 -6.96 -14.66
N SER A 391 22.42 -6.60 -13.78
CA SER A 391 23.47 -7.48 -13.26
C SER A 391 23.00 -8.12 -11.95
N ILE A 392 23.30 -9.40 -11.78
CA ILE A 392 22.81 -10.19 -10.64
C ILE A 392 24.00 -10.88 -9.98
N GLU A 393 24.16 -10.65 -8.69
CA GLU A 393 25.14 -11.33 -7.85
C GLU A 393 24.42 -12.16 -6.79
N THR A 394 24.90 -13.36 -6.55
CA THR A 394 24.29 -14.30 -5.59
C THR A 394 25.31 -14.72 -4.55
N ARG A 395 24.86 -14.83 -3.30
CA ARG A 395 25.64 -15.42 -2.21
C ARG A 395 24.73 -16.17 -1.25
N VAL A 396 25.26 -17.22 -0.64
CA VAL A 396 24.56 -17.97 0.41
C VAL A 396 25.22 -17.64 1.74
N GLU A 397 24.44 -17.16 2.69
CA GLU A 397 24.88 -16.80 4.05
C GLU A 397 23.96 -17.45 5.09
N VAL A 398 24.51 -17.77 6.26
CA VAL A 398 23.73 -18.13 7.45
C VAL A 398 23.84 -16.96 8.41
N VAL A 399 22.72 -16.57 9.04
CA VAL A 399 22.70 -15.42 9.93
C VAL A 399 23.62 -15.70 11.12
N ASP A 400 24.48 -14.73 11.44
CA ASP A 400 25.47 -14.77 12.53
C ASP A 400 26.54 -15.87 12.44
N GLU A 401 26.65 -16.54 11.30
CA GLU A 401 27.56 -17.67 11.10
C GLU A 401 28.41 -17.47 9.84
N ASN A 402 29.70 -17.79 9.93
CA ASN A 402 30.62 -17.68 8.79
C ASN A 402 30.56 -18.90 7.85
N GLU A 403 30.16 -20.05 8.40
CA GLU A 403 30.17 -21.33 7.70
C GLU A 403 28.76 -21.90 7.63
N VAL A 404 28.46 -22.51 6.48
CA VAL A 404 27.17 -23.12 6.20
C VAL A 404 27.21 -24.58 6.64
N VAL A 405 26.35 -24.98 7.57
CA VAL A 405 26.34 -26.33 8.15
C VAL A 405 25.00 -27.03 7.88
N GLU A 406 25.02 -28.36 7.81
CA GLU A 406 23.79 -29.14 7.71
C GLU A 406 22.86 -28.89 8.92
N GLY A 407 21.56 -28.74 8.66
CA GLY A 407 20.56 -28.40 9.66
C GLY A 407 20.28 -26.89 9.79
N ASP A 408 21.11 -26.03 9.19
CA ASP A 408 20.90 -24.58 9.21
C ASP A 408 19.78 -24.12 8.28
N ILE A 409 19.31 -22.89 8.52
CA ILE A 409 18.49 -22.14 7.57
C ILE A 409 19.43 -21.21 6.80
N GLY A 410 19.74 -21.60 5.57
CA GLY A 410 20.50 -20.78 4.64
C GLY A 410 19.66 -19.64 4.10
N THR A 411 20.28 -18.48 3.92
CA THR A 411 19.71 -17.33 3.21
C THR A 411 20.43 -17.16 1.89
N LEU A 412 19.72 -17.35 0.79
CA LEU A 412 20.18 -16.96 -0.54
C LEU A 412 19.93 -15.46 -0.70
N VAL A 413 21.00 -14.69 -0.69
CA VAL A 413 20.98 -13.26 -0.98
C VAL A 413 21.22 -13.06 -2.46
N ILE A 414 20.27 -12.38 -3.11
CA ILE A 414 20.30 -12.03 -4.52
C ILE A 414 20.37 -10.52 -4.60
N LYS A 415 21.53 -9.99 -5.01
CA LYS A 415 21.72 -8.57 -5.27
C LYS A 415 21.45 -8.30 -6.74
N LEU A 416 20.54 -7.35 -6.98
CA LEU A 416 20.15 -6.90 -8.32
C LEU A 416 20.68 -5.48 -8.52
N ASN A 417 21.50 -5.26 -9.55
CA ASN A 417 22.09 -3.97 -9.89
C ASN A 417 21.72 -3.56 -11.32
N ARG A 418 21.14 -2.37 -11.48
CA ARG A 418 20.80 -1.78 -12.77
C ARG A 418 21.97 -0.96 -13.29
N GLU A 419 22.70 -1.53 -14.25
CA GLU A 419 23.92 -0.92 -14.81
C GLU A 419 23.63 0.36 -15.63
N ASN A 420 22.41 0.50 -16.15
CA ASN A 420 22.01 1.65 -16.94
C ASN A 420 21.62 2.89 -16.12
N LEU A 421 21.56 2.79 -14.78
CA LEU A 421 21.17 3.89 -13.90
C LEU A 421 22.35 4.51 -13.14
N GLN A 422 22.27 5.82 -12.90
CA GLN A 422 23.19 6.52 -12.02
C GLN A 422 22.83 6.32 -10.54
N GLU A 423 23.77 6.60 -9.64
CA GLU A 423 23.52 6.47 -8.20
C GLU A 423 22.45 7.47 -7.74
N GLY A 424 21.44 6.98 -7.03
CA GLY A 424 20.26 7.76 -6.63
C GLY A 424 19.19 7.93 -7.72
N GLU A 425 19.38 7.36 -8.91
CA GLU A 425 18.37 7.34 -9.97
C GLU A 425 17.46 6.11 -9.82
N ALA A 426 16.17 6.29 -10.11
CA ALA A 426 15.17 5.23 -10.13
C ALA A 426 14.74 4.91 -11.57
N ALA A 427 14.49 3.64 -11.84
CA ALA A 427 14.03 3.15 -13.13
C ALA A 427 12.70 3.84 -13.52
N GLY A 428 12.66 4.36 -14.74
CA GLY A 428 11.45 4.92 -15.32
C GLY A 428 10.42 3.86 -15.72
N PRO A 429 9.25 4.28 -16.23
CA PRO A 429 8.27 3.35 -16.77
C PRO A 429 8.81 2.62 -18.00
N VAL A 430 8.37 1.39 -18.19
CA VAL A 430 8.71 0.52 -19.32
C VAL A 430 8.30 1.18 -20.65
N HIS A 431 9.14 1.01 -21.67
CA HIS A 431 8.79 1.30 -23.05
C HIS A 431 7.73 0.32 -23.56
N ALA A 432 6.46 0.72 -23.46
CA ALA A 432 5.28 -0.05 -23.83
C ALA A 432 4.21 0.87 -24.45
N PRO A 433 4.38 1.33 -25.72
CA PRO A 433 3.48 2.29 -26.37
C PRO A 433 2.00 1.85 -26.39
N TYR A 434 1.79 0.56 -26.60
CA TYR A 434 0.46 -0.04 -26.72
C TYR A 434 -0.19 -0.34 -25.37
N TYR A 435 0.55 -0.29 -24.25
CA TYR A 435 -0.03 -0.47 -22.93
C TYR A 435 -0.66 0.84 -22.44
N PRO A 436 -1.92 0.87 -21.97
CA PRO A 436 -2.65 2.12 -21.73
C PRO A 436 -2.08 3.01 -20.61
N GLN A 437 -1.44 2.42 -19.62
CA GLN A 437 -0.95 3.10 -18.42
C GLN A 437 0.58 3.04 -18.33
N ALA A 438 1.19 3.85 -17.46
CA ALA A 438 2.59 3.67 -17.12
C ALA A 438 2.76 2.34 -16.36
N LYS A 439 3.51 1.40 -16.93
CA LYS A 439 3.91 0.14 -16.27
C LYS A 439 5.37 0.26 -15.85
N PHE A 440 5.68 -0.17 -14.65
CA PHE A 440 7.06 -0.34 -14.19
C PHE A 440 7.44 -1.82 -14.27
N GLU A 441 8.71 -2.11 -14.51
CA GLU A 441 9.18 -3.48 -14.60
C GLU A 441 9.06 -4.22 -13.28
N GLU A 442 8.69 -5.50 -13.34
CA GLU A 442 8.75 -6.42 -12.21
C GLU A 442 9.58 -7.63 -12.61
N TRP A 443 10.41 -8.11 -11.68
CA TRP A 443 11.27 -9.25 -11.91
C TRP A 443 10.80 -10.45 -11.09
N TRP A 444 10.52 -11.54 -11.77
CA TRP A 444 10.12 -12.82 -11.18
C TRP A 444 11.35 -13.69 -11.01
N ILE A 445 11.62 -14.10 -9.79
CA ILE A 445 12.80 -14.86 -9.40
C ILE A 445 12.32 -16.26 -9.02
N PHE A 446 12.79 -17.27 -9.71
CA PHE A 446 12.46 -18.68 -9.45
C PHE A 446 13.72 -19.41 -8.99
N LEU A 447 13.68 -19.99 -7.79
CA LEU A 447 14.73 -20.83 -7.26
C LEU A 447 14.40 -22.29 -7.57
N LEU A 448 15.32 -22.96 -8.25
CA LEU A 448 15.20 -24.37 -8.64
C LEU A 448 16.34 -25.17 -8.03
N ASP A 449 16.08 -26.43 -7.76
CA ASP A 449 17.13 -27.41 -7.51
C ASP A 449 17.93 -27.64 -8.80
N GLY A 450 19.25 -27.57 -8.73
CA GLY A 450 20.14 -27.66 -9.88
C GLY A 450 20.21 -29.07 -10.48
N HIS A 451 19.99 -30.11 -9.67
CA HIS A 451 20.03 -31.50 -10.12
C HIS A 451 18.68 -31.99 -10.65
N SER A 452 17.62 -31.84 -9.86
CA SER A 452 16.29 -32.33 -10.26
C SER A 452 15.52 -31.34 -11.14
N GLY A 453 15.91 -30.06 -11.16
CA GLY A 453 15.12 -28.99 -11.78
C GLY A 453 13.81 -28.70 -11.02
N ARG A 454 13.64 -29.26 -9.81
CA ARG A 454 12.44 -29.06 -9.00
C ARG A 454 12.35 -27.61 -8.55
N PHE A 455 11.14 -27.08 -8.60
CA PHE A 455 10.82 -25.76 -8.10
C PHE A 455 10.89 -25.71 -6.56
N LEU A 456 11.64 -24.75 -6.00
CA LEU A 456 11.82 -24.60 -4.56
C LEU A 456 11.09 -23.36 -4.02
N ALA A 457 11.32 -22.21 -4.63
CA ALA A 457 10.76 -20.94 -4.17
C ALA A 457 10.57 -19.95 -5.33
N MET A 458 9.72 -18.96 -5.11
CA MET A 458 9.55 -17.81 -6.00
C MET A 458 9.49 -16.53 -5.19
N GLU A 459 10.18 -15.51 -5.69
CA GLU A 459 10.10 -14.15 -5.18
C GLU A 459 9.81 -13.15 -6.31
N ARG A 460 9.24 -12.00 -5.94
CA ARG A 460 8.93 -10.92 -6.87
C ARG A 460 9.61 -9.62 -6.46
N TYR A 461 10.52 -9.14 -7.31
CA TYR A 461 11.25 -7.90 -7.11
C TYR A 461 10.56 -6.73 -7.83
N ARG A 462 10.18 -5.71 -7.05
CA ARG A 462 9.42 -4.52 -7.50
C ARG A 462 10.14 -3.19 -7.25
N SER A 463 11.32 -3.21 -6.60
CA SER A 463 12.06 -1.97 -6.34
C SER A 463 12.56 -1.38 -7.66
N LEU A 464 12.46 -0.06 -7.78
CA LEU A 464 12.92 0.71 -8.94
C LEU A 464 14.31 1.30 -8.73
N GLU A 465 14.89 1.13 -7.55
CA GLU A 465 16.21 1.68 -7.20
C GLU A 465 17.32 1.03 -8.02
N LYS A 466 18.46 1.72 -8.17
CA LYS A 466 19.61 1.16 -8.88
C LYS A 466 20.05 -0.19 -8.31
N GLU A 467 20.18 -0.27 -7.00
CA GLU A 467 20.58 -1.48 -6.28
C GLU A 467 19.42 -1.96 -5.41
N GLY A 468 19.26 -3.28 -5.31
CA GLY A 468 18.33 -3.88 -4.37
C GLY A 468 18.69 -5.31 -4.06
N GLU A 469 18.07 -5.82 -3.00
CA GLU A 469 18.38 -7.12 -2.44
C GLU A 469 17.10 -7.92 -2.23
N VAL A 470 17.13 -9.20 -2.62
CA VAL A 470 16.09 -10.18 -2.34
C VAL A 470 16.71 -11.32 -1.57
N LYS A 471 16.04 -11.73 -0.48
CA LYS A 471 16.50 -12.81 0.39
C LYS A 471 15.52 -13.98 0.31
N ILE A 472 16.01 -15.17 0.00
CA ILE A 472 15.23 -16.40 0.00
C ILE A 472 15.79 -17.33 1.06
N LEU A 473 14.95 -17.69 2.03
CA LEU A 473 15.30 -18.60 3.11
C LEU A 473 15.03 -20.05 2.68
N PHE A 474 15.96 -20.95 2.96
CA PHE A 474 15.79 -22.38 2.67
C PHE A 474 16.49 -23.25 3.73
N PRO A 475 15.92 -24.41 4.09
CA PRO A 475 16.55 -25.34 5.02
C PRO A 475 17.64 -26.17 4.32
N ILE A 476 18.78 -26.34 4.99
CA ILE A 476 19.92 -27.14 4.50
C ILE A 476 19.81 -28.53 5.09
N ARG A 477 19.45 -29.50 4.24
CA ARG A 477 19.09 -30.86 4.72
C ARG A 477 20.27 -31.81 4.85
N GLU A 478 21.26 -31.69 3.98
CA GLU A 478 22.36 -32.65 3.87
C GLU A 478 23.69 -31.88 3.78
N ALA A 479 24.75 -32.39 4.40
CA ALA A 479 26.10 -31.89 4.14
C ALA A 479 26.57 -32.28 2.73
N GLY A 480 27.40 -31.42 2.13
CA GLY A 480 27.99 -31.64 0.81
C GLY A 480 27.82 -30.45 -0.11
N LYS A 481 28.12 -30.67 -1.40
CA LYS A 481 27.97 -29.65 -2.44
C LYS A 481 26.51 -29.58 -2.87
N HIS A 482 25.95 -28.39 -2.79
CA HIS A 482 24.61 -28.07 -3.26
C HIS A 482 24.70 -27.20 -4.50
N GLN A 483 23.88 -27.50 -5.49
CA GLN A 483 23.76 -26.72 -6.71
C GLN A 483 22.30 -26.30 -6.87
N PHE A 484 22.05 -25.00 -6.88
CA PHE A 484 20.77 -24.41 -7.24
C PHE A 484 20.86 -23.76 -8.61
N MET A 485 19.70 -23.58 -9.23
CA MET A 485 19.55 -22.81 -10.45
C MET A 485 18.56 -21.69 -10.22
N LEU A 486 19.05 -20.46 -10.32
CA LEU A 486 18.23 -19.26 -10.24
C LEU A 486 17.77 -18.87 -11.63
N GLN A 487 16.46 -18.83 -11.86
CA GLN A 487 15.87 -18.36 -13.11
C GLN A 487 15.13 -17.05 -12.87
N ILE A 488 15.62 -15.97 -13.49
CA ILE A 488 15.10 -14.62 -13.30
C ILE A 488 14.47 -14.13 -14.60
N MET A 489 13.24 -13.65 -14.53
CA MET A 489 12.44 -13.24 -15.68
C MET A 489 11.83 -11.85 -15.49
N CYS A 490 12.05 -10.94 -16.44
CA CYS A 490 11.40 -9.62 -16.48
C CYS A 490 9.93 -9.76 -16.94
N ASP A 491 8.94 -9.16 -16.31
CA ASP A 491 7.54 -9.26 -16.76
C ASP A 491 7.23 -8.44 -18.03
N SER A 492 8.13 -7.55 -18.42
CA SER A 492 7.86 -6.47 -19.38
C SER A 492 8.63 -6.58 -20.70
N TYR A 493 9.80 -7.22 -20.70
CA TYR A 493 10.63 -7.40 -21.90
C TYR A 493 11.03 -8.86 -22.10
N ALA A 494 10.93 -9.35 -23.33
CA ALA A 494 11.47 -10.64 -23.73
C ALA A 494 12.97 -10.54 -24.04
N GLY A 495 13.75 -11.56 -23.66
CA GLY A 495 15.20 -11.63 -23.93
C GLY A 495 16.10 -11.10 -22.81
N LEU A 496 15.53 -10.52 -21.75
CA LEU A 496 16.26 -10.14 -20.53
C LEU A 496 16.34 -11.26 -19.49
N ASP A 497 15.85 -12.46 -19.82
CA ASP A 497 15.86 -13.62 -18.94
C ASP A 497 17.28 -14.08 -18.63
N GLN A 498 17.51 -14.44 -17.38
CA GLN A 498 18.80 -14.93 -16.91
C GLN A 498 18.63 -16.25 -16.17
N ARG A 499 19.62 -17.14 -16.35
CA ARG A 499 19.75 -18.39 -15.62
C ARG A 499 21.14 -18.42 -14.99
N ILE A 500 21.19 -18.45 -13.68
CA ILE A 500 22.42 -18.31 -12.90
C ILE A 500 22.55 -19.55 -12.01
N PRO A 501 23.59 -20.39 -12.20
CA PRO A 501 23.88 -21.46 -11.26
C PRO A 501 24.40 -20.87 -9.95
N VAL A 502 23.93 -21.39 -8.82
CA VAL A 502 24.40 -21.01 -7.49
C VAL A 502 24.92 -22.27 -6.82
N GLU A 503 26.22 -22.29 -6.51
CA GLU A 503 26.89 -23.42 -5.90
C GLU A 503 27.41 -23.03 -4.53
N PHE A 504 27.13 -23.86 -3.52
CA PHE A 504 27.67 -23.70 -2.18
C PHE A 504 27.95 -25.07 -1.57
N THR A 505 28.78 -25.11 -0.52
CA THR A 505 29.10 -26.35 0.19
C THR A 505 28.63 -26.22 1.62
N ALA A 506 27.82 -27.16 2.08
CA ALA A 506 27.42 -27.30 3.47
C ALA A 506 28.37 -28.30 4.16
N LEU A 507 28.89 -27.92 5.33
CA LEU A 507 29.74 -28.78 6.15
C LEU A 507 28.89 -29.69 7.04
N LYS A 508 29.51 -30.78 7.53
CA LYS A 508 28.85 -31.63 8.52
C LYS A 508 28.81 -30.95 9.88
N LYS A 509 27.80 -31.28 10.67
CA LYS A 509 27.65 -30.74 12.03
C LYS A 509 28.85 -31.04 12.94
N ASP A 510 29.52 -32.17 12.70
CA ASP A 510 30.69 -32.60 13.49
C ASP A 510 32.00 -31.89 13.10
N GLU A 511 32.05 -31.28 11.93
CA GLU A 511 33.25 -30.64 11.38
C GLU A 511 33.43 -29.21 11.93
N VAL A 512 32.32 -28.56 12.31
CA VAL A 512 32.30 -27.18 12.82
C VAL A 512 31.80 -27.17 14.26
N LYS A 513 32.72 -26.98 15.21
CA LYS A 513 32.33 -26.77 16.62
C LYS A 513 31.90 -25.33 16.81
N ARG A 514 30.60 -25.09 16.71
CA ARG A 514 30.01 -23.79 17.09
C ARG A 514 29.98 -23.65 18.60
N GLU A 515 30.49 -22.53 19.09
CA GLU A 515 30.35 -22.16 20.50
C GLU A 515 28.93 -21.63 20.70
N VAL A 516 28.12 -22.34 21.47
CA VAL A 516 26.78 -21.86 21.85
C VAL A 516 26.96 -20.74 22.86
N ILE A 517 26.84 -19.50 22.42
CA ILE A 517 26.84 -18.33 23.28
C ILE A 517 25.42 -18.23 23.86
N ILE A 518 25.25 -18.65 25.11
CA ILE A 518 23.98 -18.48 25.83
C ILE A 518 23.96 -17.03 26.32
N HIS A 519 23.00 -16.23 25.84
CA HIS A 519 22.81 -14.88 26.36
C HIS A 519 22.32 -14.96 27.80
N GLN A 520 22.85 -14.10 28.67
CA GLN A 520 22.47 -14.07 30.09
C GLN A 520 20.96 -13.85 30.29
N GLU A 521 20.33 -13.11 29.39
CA GLU A 521 18.87 -12.88 29.40
C GLU A 521 18.07 -14.18 29.20
N ASP A 522 18.55 -15.12 28.37
CA ASP A 522 17.89 -16.41 28.17
C ASP A 522 18.01 -17.29 29.43
N VAL A 523 19.16 -17.24 30.10
CA VAL A 523 19.38 -17.91 31.39
C VAL A 523 18.46 -17.33 32.46
N ASP A 524 18.32 -16.01 32.50
CA ASP A 524 17.49 -15.32 33.48
C ASP A 524 15.99 -15.57 33.24
N ILE A 525 15.55 -15.76 31.98
CA ILE A 525 14.18 -16.14 31.62
C ILE A 525 13.88 -17.57 32.06
N ASP A 526 14.81 -18.50 31.86
CA ASP A 526 14.64 -19.90 32.31
C ASP A 526 14.62 -20.02 33.85
N LEU A 527 15.35 -19.13 34.53
CA LEU A 527 15.34 -19.01 36.00
C LEU A 527 14.14 -18.20 36.53
N ALA A 528 13.43 -17.46 35.67
CA ALA A 528 12.29 -16.68 36.09
C ALA A 528 11.13 -17.62 36.47
N PRO A 529 10.51 -17.44 37.64
CA PRO A 529 9.37 -18.25 38.02
C PRO A 529 8.26 -18.07 37.00
N SER A 530 7.69 -19.18 36.52
CA SER A 530 6.57 -19.11 35.58
C SER A 530 5.43 -18.26 36.16
N LEU A 531 4.62 -17.63 35.30
CA LEU A 531 3.46 -16.84 35.73
C LEU A 531 2.55 -17.64 36.69
N PHE A 532 2.46 -18.95 36.50
CA PHE A 532 1.74 -19.86 37.38
C PHE A 532 2.40 -19.98 38.77
N GLN A 533 3.72 -20.13 38.82
CA GLN A 533 4.50 -20.18 40.06
C GLN A 533 4.45 -18.83 40.82
N GLN A 534 4.45 -17.72 40.09
CA GLN A 534 4.32 -16.37 40.65
C GLN A 534 2.91 -16.11 41.20
N MET A 535 1.87 -16.69 40.59
CA MET A 535 0.48 -16.57 41.01
C MET A 535 0.13 -17.47 42.21
N MET A 536 0.84 -18.59 42.37
CA MET A 536 0.66 -19.55 43.48
C MET A 536 1.44 -19.18 44.75
N GLY A 537 2.33 -18.18 44.69
CA GLY A 537 2.93 -17.54 45.87
C GLY A 537 3.52 -18.51 46.89
N ALA A 538 4.43 -19.40 46.46
CA ALA A 538 5.06 -20.36 47.37
C ALA A 538 6.55 -20.54 47.07
N GLU A 539 7.35 -20.35 48.11
CA GLU A 539 8.68 -20.91 48.30
C GLU A 539 8.66 -22.39 47.88
N VAL A 540 9.50 -22.75 46.91
CA VAL A 540 9.79 -24.16 46.62
C VAL A 540 11.15 -24.43 47.22
N ASP A 541 11.15 -25.13 48.35
CA ASP A 541 12.35 -25.71 48.95
C ASP A 541 13.09 -26.54 47.90
N SER A 542 14.39 -26.31 47.82
CA SER A 542 15.31 -26.99 46.93
C SER A 542 15.53 -28.43 47.41
N ASP A 543 14.66 -29.39 47.11
CA ASP A 543 14.92 -30.82 47.40
C ASP A 543 14.00 -31.81 46.62
N ASP A 544 13.52 -31.46 45.42
CA ASP A 544 12.86 -32.45 44.55
C ASP A 544 13.81 -32.86 43.40
N GLU A 545 14.69 -33.82 43.71
CA GLU A 545 15.34 -34.70 42.73
C GLU A 545 14.25 -35.47 41.96
N TYR A 546 13.92 -35.01 40.75
CA TYR A 546 13.23 -35.85 39.78
C TYR A 546 14.28 -36.74 39.08
N GLU A 547 14.37 -37.99 39.53
CA GLU A 547 14.94 -39.08 38.74
C GLU A 547 14.17 -39.20 37.43
N SER A 548 14.82 -38.84 36.31
CA SER A 548 14.38 -39.23 34.98
C SER A 548 15.27 -40.38 34.54
N ASP A 549 14.72 -41.59 34.61
CA ASP A 549 15.25 -42.76 33.91
C ASP A 549 15.26 -42.48 32.40
N ASP A 550 16.45 -42.24 31.85
CA ASP A 550 16.76 -42.50 30.45
C ASP A 550 18.21 -43.00 30.38
N ASP A 551 18.35 -44.32 30.32
CA ASP A 551 19.58 -45.02 29.93
C ASP A 551 19.90 -44.68 28.47
N ASP A 552 21.03 -44.01 28.22
CA ASP A 552 21.92 -44.32 27.10
C ASP A 552 23.33 -43.72 27.30
N GLU A 553 24.32 -44.55 26.97
CA GLU A 553 25.74 -44.48 27.31
C GLU A 553 26.53 -43.30 26.70
N ASP A 554 27.57 -42.93 27.46
CA ASP A 554 28.88 -42.39 27.09
C ASP A 554 29.09 -40.92 26.71
N GLY A 555 29.84 -40.23 27.57
CA GLY A 555 30.70 -39.10 27.19
C GLY A 555 30.75 -37.94 28.20
N LYS A 556 31.61 -38.04 29.23
CA LYS A 556 31.97 -36.93 30.13
C LYS A 556 32.26 -35.63 29.35
N LYS A 557 31.38 -34.62 29.43
CA LYS A 557 31.70 -33.24 29.01
C LYS A 557 32.36 -32.48 30.19
N PRO A 558 33.48 -31.78 29.96
CA PRO A 558 34.11 -30.96 31.00
C PRO A 558 33.27 -29.70 31.27
N LYS A 559 33.24 -29.24 32.53
CA LYS A 559 32.56 -28.01 32.95
C LYS A 559 33.10 -26.78 32.16
N PRO A 560 32.25 -25.91 31.59
CA PRO A 560 32.71 -24.68 30.95
C PRO A 560 33.10 -23.64 32.02
N LYS A 561 34.13 -22.85 31.71
CA LYS A 561 34.56 -21.71 32.53
C LYS A 561 33.64 -20.53 32.26
N VAL A 562 33.10 -19.95 33.33
CA VAL A 562 32.42 -18.64 33.31
C VAL A 562 33.51 -17.57 33.30
N GLU A 563 33.63 -16.79 32.23
CA GLU A 563 34.43 -15.57 32.26
C GLU A 563 33.61 -14.44 32.89
N THR A 564 34.18 -13.81 33.92
CA THR A 564 33.65 -12.57 34.50
C THR A 564 34.27 -11.39 33.74
N PRO A 565 33.49 -10.35 33.40
CA PRO A 565 34.02 -9.18 32.71
C PRO A 565 34.99 -8.41 33.61
N PRO A 566 36.00 -7.72 33.05
CA PRO A 566 36.96 -6.97 33.83
C PRO A 566 36.25 -5.81 34.55
N SER A 567 36.48 -5.73 35.86
CA SER A 567 36.02 -4.64 36.71
C SER A 567 36.55 -3.30 36.18
N VAL A 568 35.63 -2.40 35.82
CA VAL A 568 35.95 -1.00 35.55
C VAL A 568 36.43 -0.39 36.87
N SER A 569 37.73 -0.13 36.96
CA SER A 569 38.30 0.67 38.03
C SER A 569 37.88 2.12 37.85
N GLU A 570 37.01 2.61 38.73
CA GLU A 570 36.87 4.04 39.00
C GLU A 570 38.24 4.57 39.45
N GLN A 571 38.91 5.31 38.58
CA GLN A 571 39.93 6.27 38.99
C GLN A 571 39.27 7.65 38.95
N GLY A 572 39.03 8.19 40.15
CA GLY A 572 38.78 9.60 40.34
C GLY A 572 40.08 10.39 40.25
N ASP A 573 40.04 11.49 39.50
CA ASP A 573 40.33 12.85 39.95
C ASP A 573 39.64 13.85 39.01
#